data_AF-A0A7Y6A756-F1
#
_entry.id   AF-A0A7Y6A756-F1
#
_cell.length_a   1.000
_cell.length_b   1.000
_cell.length_c   1.000
_cell.angle_alpha   90.00
_cell.angle_beta   90.00
_cell.angle_gamma   90.00
#
_symmetry.space_group_name_H-M   'P 1'
#
loop_
_entity.id
_entity.type
_entity.pdbx_description
1 polymer ?
#
loop_
_entity_poly.entity_id
_entity_poly.type
_entity_poly.pdbx_seq_one_letter_code
_entity_poly.pdbx_strand_id
1 'polypeptide(L)'
;MSRPVPRSAPNSAGSAQSRSNIGTDLLIKVLRGSGNLAVAAMVGIDPASDGLARAGRLGVATTAEGVDGLVAMPGFDAIEIVFDATSARAHTANIDEFTETTSAAIEQVGGAARGKAIIILNPAEPPLMMRDTVFCLVAAPDPAVHAEIRASIEKLVADVAAYVPGYRLKQQVQITPIPDDQPVGTLLSGGAERATHQVSVFLEVEGAAHYLPAYAENLDIMTSAALRVAEMIAARKAGA
;
A
#
# COMPACT_ATOMS: atom_id res chain seq x y z
N MET A 1 11.61 -7.28 51.81
CA MET A 1 10.21 -6.79 51.83
C MET A 1 10.00 -5.94 50.58
N SER A 2 9.55 -6.56 49.50
CA SER A 2 9.39 -5.91 48.19
C SER A 2 7.93 -5.49 48.02
N ARG A 3 7.66 -4.19 47.86
CA ARG A 3 6.30 -3.69 47.60
C ARG A 3 5.88 -4.09 46.17
N PRO A 4 4.66 -4.60 45.96
CA PRO A 4 4.17 -4.88 44.62
C PRO A 4 3.82 -3.55 43.92
N VAL A 5 4.28 -3.40 42.68
CA VAL A 5 3.87 -2.32 41.78
C VAL A 5 2.42 -2.61 41.33
N PRO A 6 1.47 -1.67 41.46
CA PRO A 6 0.10 -1.92 41.04
C PRO A 6 0.05 -2.02 39.51
N ARG A 7 -0.52 -3.12 39.00
CA ARG A 7 -0.91 -3.22 37.59
C ARG A 7 -2.05 -2.22 37.35
N SER A 8 -1.79 -1.16 36.61
CA SER A 8 -2.86 -0.34 36.04
C SER A 8 -3.72 -1.22 35.13
N ALA A 9 -5.04 -1.16 35.32
CA ALA A 9 -5.98 -1.78 34.41
C ALA A 9 -5.79 -1.22 32.98
N PRO A 10 -5.95 -2.03 31.93
CA PRO A 10 -5.92 -1.49 30.57
C PRO A 10 -7.08 -0.50 30.43
N ASN A 11 -6.74 0.75 30.11
CA ASN A 11 -7.71 1.78 29.76
C ASN A 11 -8.50 1.27 28.55
N SER A 12 -9.74 0.86 28.79
CA SER A 12 -10.72 0.44 27.79
C SER A 12 -11.28 1.66 27.05
N ALA A 13 -10.42 2.39 26.35
CA ALA A 13 -10.77 3.57 25.57
C ALA A 13 -9.90 3.65 24.32
N GLY A 14 -10.16 2.71 23.41
CA GLY A 14 -9.64 2.69 22.04
C GLY A 14 -10.67 1.96 21.19
N SER A 15 -11.87 2.53 21.12
CA SER A 15 -13.00 2.00 20.35
C SER A 15 -12.58 1.78 18.89
N ALA A 16 -12.45 0.52 18.49
CA ALA A 16 -12.98 -0.09 17.26
C ALA A 16 -13.24 0.78 16.00
N GLN A 17 -12.40 1.78 15.72
CA GLN A 17 -12.59 2.76 14.65
C GLN A 17 -11.50 2.60 13.59
N SER A 18 -11.44 1.43 12.95
CA SER A 18 -10.58 1.21 11.76
C SER A 18 -11.15 0.22 10.75
N ARG A 19 -12.41 -0.21 10.90
CA ARG A 19 -12.94 -1.38 10.18
C ARG A 19 -13.41 -1.13 8.72
N SER A 20 -13.36 0.08 8.16
CA SER A 20 -13.71 0.30 6.75
C SER A 20 -13.06 1.55 6.12
N ASN A 21 -11.74 1.70 6.26
CA ASN A 21 -11.04 2.88 5.75
C ASN A 21 -10.70 2.79 4.26
N ILE A 22 -10.28 1.61 3.76
CA ILE A 22 -9.83 1.42 2.37
C ILE A 22 -11.00 1.55 1.38
N GLY A 23 -12.08 0.76 1.57
CA GLY A 23 -13.22 0.78 0.65
C GLY A 23 -13.90 2.14 0.56
N THR A 24 -14.03 2.84 1.70
CA THR A 24 -14.63 4.17 1.74
C THR A 24 -13.72 5.23 1.09
N ASP A 25 -12.40 5.14 1.27
CA ASP A 25 -11.47 6.04 0.62
C ASP A 25 -11.45 5.83 -0.91
N LEU A 26 -11.46 4.57 -1.36
CA LEU A 26 -11.56 4.21 -2.77
C LEU A 26 -12.87 4.72 -3.41
N LEU A 27 -14.00 4.57 -2.71
CA LEU A 27 -15.29 5.13 -3.12
C LEU A 27 -15.17 6.64 -3.40
N ILE A 28 -14.56 7.40 -2.48
CA ILE A 28 -14.39 8.84 -2.66
C ILE A 28 -13.48 9.17 -3.83
N LYS A 29 -12.41 8.41 -4.03
CA LYS A 29 -11.50 8.61 -5.17
C LYS A 29 -12.21 8.39 -6.51
N VAL A 30 -13.03 7.35 -6.65
CA VAL A 30 -13.80 7.12 -7.88
C VAL A 30 -14.81 8.24 -8.09
N LEU A 31 -15.56 8.64 -7.05
CA LEU A 31 -16.57 9.70 -7.17
C LEU A 31 -16.01 11.08 -7.48
N ARG A 32 -14.79 11.39 -7.00
CA ARG A 32 -14.11 12.68 -7.26
C ARG A 32 -13.26 12.66 -8.52
N GLY A 33 -12.81 11.48 -8.94
CA GLY A 33 -11.94 11.30 -10.10
C GLY A 33 -12.67 11.63 -11.40
N SER A 34 -11.92 12.12 -12.39
CA SER A 34 -12.40 12.30 -13.76
C SER A 34 -12.11 11.08 -14.65
N GLY A 35 -11.85 9.93 -14.02
CA GLY A 35 -11.53 8.67 -14.70
C GLY A 35 -12.73 8.07 -15.43
N ASN A 36 -12.53 6.87 -15.95
CA ASN A 36 -13.50 6.13 -16.75
C ASN A 36 -14.29 5.08 -15.94
N LEU A 37 -14.36 5.24 -14.61
CA LEU A 37 -15.07 4.34 -13.71
C LEU A 37 -16.26 5.07 -13.06
N ALA A 38 -17.34 4.33 -12.83
CA ALA A 38 -18.49 4.78 -12.05
C ALA A 38 -18.76 3.77 -10.92
N VAL A 39 -19.14 4.27 -9.75
CA VAL A 39 -19.47 3.39 -8.62
C VAL A 39 -20.89 2.86 -8.78
N ALA A 40 -21.04 1.55 -8.87
CA ALA A 40 -22.34 0.89 -8.90
C ALA A 40 -22.90 0.66 -7.48
N ALA A 41 -22.10 0.08 -6.59
CA ALA A 41 -22.53 -0.27 -5.24
C ALA A 41 -21.38 -0.26 -4.23
N MET A 42 -21.71 -0.04 -2.96
CA MET A 42 -20.84 -0.28 -1.80
C MET A 42 -21.40 -1.47 -0.99
N VAL A 43 -20.55 -2.45 -0.73
CA VAL A 43 -20.95 -3.74 -0.14
C VAL A 43 -20.27 -3.93 1.21
N GLY A 44 -21.03 -4.41 2.19
CA GLY A 44 -20.51 -4.75 3.50
C GLY A 44 -21.32 -5.88 4.13
N ILE A 45 -20.93 -6.25 5.36
CA ILE A 45 -21.60 -7.27 6.17
C ILE A 45 -22.16 -6.73 7.50
N ASP A 46 -21.86 -5.47 7.81
CA ASP A 46 -22.29 -4.79 9.03
C ASP A 46 -23.22 -3.63 8.65
N PRO A 47 -24.53 -3.72 8.94
CA PRO A 47 -25.48 -2.65 8.63
C PRO A 47 -25.20 -1.35 9.38
N ALA A 48 -24.42 -1.39 10.47
CA ALA A 48 -24.00 -0.20 11.22
C ALA A 48 -22.69 0.43 10.71
N SER A 49 -22.14 -0.06 9.60
CA SER A 49 -20.89 0.45 9.01
C SER A 49 -21.00 1.93 8.60
N ASP A 50 -20.06 2.76 9.07
CA ASP A 50 -19.94 4.16 8.63
C ASP A 50 -19.70 4.26 7.11
N GLY A 51 -18.95 3.30 6.53
CA GLY A 51 -18.70 3.24 5.10
C GLY A 51 -19.99 3.06 4.28
N LEU A 52 -20.89 2.16 4.72
CA LEU A 52 -22.20 1.97 4.09
C LEU A 52 -23.08 3.21 4.29
N ALA A 53 -23.14 3.75 5.51
CA ALA A 53 -23.92 4.95 5.79
C ALA A 53 -23.47 6.14 4.93
N ARG A 54 -22.16 6.29 4.71
CA ARG A 54 -21.60 7.34 3.88
C ARG A 54 -21.87 7.13 2.39
N ALA A 55 -21.72 5.91 1.87
CA ALA A 55 -22.07 5.58 0.50
C ALA A 55 -23.54 5.91 0.20
N GLY A 56 -24.45 5.55 1.11
CA GLY A 56 -25.87 5.91 1.00
C GLY A 56 -26.11 7.44 0.96
N ARG A 57 -25.40 8.22 1.79
CA ARG A 57 -25.47 9.70 1.76
C ARG A 57 -24.97 10.30 0.44
N LEU A 58 -24.11 9.58 -0.28
CA LEU A 58 -23.58 9.98 -1.59
C LEU A 58 -24.43 9.45 -2.76
N GLY A 59 -25.57 8.81 -2.48
CA GLY A 59 -26.47 8.27 -3.49
C GLY A 59 -25.99 6.96 -4.14
N VAL A 60 -24.99 6.29 -3.55
CA VAL A 60 -24.50 5.00 -4.01
C VAL A 60 -25.37 3.88 -3.43
N ALA A 61 -25.71 2.88 -4.25
CA ALA A 61 -26.45 1.70 -3.77
C ALA A 61 -25.65 0.94 -2.70
N THR A 62 -26.31 0.44 -1.67
CA THR A 62 -25.64 -0.25 -0.55
C THR A 62 -26.30 -1.56 -0.20
N THR A 63 -25.50 -2.52 0.28
CA THR A 63 -26.00 -3.74 0.93
C THR A 63 -25.11 -4.12 2.10
N ALA A 64 -25.75 -4.68 3.14
CA ALA A 64 -25.09 -5.26 4.31
C ALA A 64 -25.16 -6.81 4.30
N GLU A 65 -25.63 -7.42 3.21
CA GLU A 65 -25.78 -8.87 3.07
C GLU A 65 -24.54 -9.51 2.39
N GLY A 66 -23.43 -8.78 2.33
CA GLY A 66 -22.20 -9.25 1.70
C GLY A 66 -22.35 -9.49 0.20
N VAL A 67 -21.59 -10.46 -0.31
CA VAL A 67 -21.54 -10.79 -1.74
C VAL A 67 -22.90 -11.27 -2.27
N ASP A 68 -23.65 -12.04 -1.47
CA ASP A 68 -24.98 -12.52 -1.86
C ASP A 68 -25.94 -11.35 -2.12
N GLY A 69 -25.87 -10.33 -1.25
CA GLY A 69 -26.62 -9.09 -1.43
C GLY A 69 -26.24 -8.34 -2.71
N LEU A 70 -24.95 -8.33 -3.07
CA LEU A 70 -24.47 -7.69 -4.29
C LEU A 70 -25.01 -8.41 -5.54
N VAL A 71 -24.93 -9.74 -5.57
CA VAL A 71 -25.39 -10.56 -6.70
C VAL A 71 -26.90 -10.40 -6.93
N ALA A 72 -27.66 -10.17 -5.86
CA ALA A 72 -29.10 -9.93 -5.93
C ALA A 72 -29.49 -8.52 -6.41
N MET A 73 -28.55 -7.58 -6.54
CA MET A 73 -28.86 -6.20 -6.92
C MET A 73 -29.26 -6.06 -8.40
N PRO A 74 -30.25 -5.20 -8.70
CA PRO A 74 -30.50 -4.78 -10.07
C PRO A 74 -29.26 -4.15 -10.70
N GLY A 75 -28.89 -4.60 -11.90
CA GLY A 75 -27.72 -4.09 -12.62
C GLY A 75 -26.39 -4.74 -12.23
N PHE A 76 -26.38 -5.79 -11.39
CA PHE A 76 -25.18 -6.56 -11.09
C PHE A 76 -24.45 -7.05 -12.36
N ASP A 77 -25.19 -7.47 -13.38
CA ASP A 77 -24.64 -7.94 -14.66
C ASP A 77 -23.84 -6.87 -15.43
N ALA A 78 -24.02 -5.59 -15.09
CA ALA A 78 -23.26 -4.48 -15.67
C ALA A 78 -21.99 -4.13 -14.87
N ILE A 79 -21.75 -4.77 -13.73
CA ILE A 79 -20.56 -4.54 -12.90
C ILE A 79 -19.40 -5.36 -13.45
N GLU A 80 -18.38 -4.67 -13.99
CA GLU A 80 -17.23 -5.32 -14.61
C GLU A 80 -16.00 -5.44 -13.72
N ILE A 81 -15.92 -4.63 -12.66
CA ILE A 81 -14.77 -4.54 -11.76
C ILE A 81 -15.29 -4.53 -10.33
N VAL A 82 -14.75 -5.42 -9.50
CA VAL A 82 -15.00 -5.46 -8.05
C VAL A 82 -13.68 -5.19 -7.33
N PHE A 83 -13.70 -4.19 -6.46
CA PHE A 83 -12.60 -3.95 -5.53
C PHE A 83 -12.89 -4.66 -4.21
N ASP A 84 -12.14 -5.71 -3.92
CA ASP A 84 -12.23 -6.36 -2.61
C ASP A 84 -11.36 -5.59 -1.61
N ALA A 85 -12.01 -4.83 -0.74
CA ALA A 85 -11.41 -4.15 0.40
C ALA A 85 -11.90 -4.74 1.73
N THR A 86 -12.30 -6.02 1.72
CA THR A 86 -12.67 -6.74 2.94
C THR A 86 -11.43 -7.02 3.80
N SER A 87 -11.63 -7.22 5.11
CA SER A 87 -10.50 -7.41 6.02
C SER A 87 -9.93 -8.84 5.88
N ALA A 88 -8.65 -8.96 5.55
CA ALA A 88 -7.79 -9.75 6.42
C ALA A 88 -7.64 -8.92 7.72
N ARG A 89 -7.62 -9.51 8.92
CA ARG A 89 -7.73 -8.80 10.23
C ARG A 89 -6.74 -7.62 10.36
N ALA A 90 -6.95 -6.73 11.33
CA ALA A 90 -6.11 -5.53 11.55
C ALA A 90 -4.60 -5.78 11.36
N HIS A 91 -3.83 -4.79 10.88
CA HIS A 91 -2.40 -4.92 10.52
C HIS A 91 -1.54 -5.71 11.52
N THR A 92 -1.84 -5.68 12.83
CA THR A 92 -1.15 -6.45 13.87
C THR A 92 -1.43 -7.96 13.83
N ALA A 93 -2.60 -8.38 13.36
CA ALA A 93 -2.99 -9.77 13.23
C ALA A 93 -2.45 -10.43 11.94
N ASN A 94 -1.99 -9.63 10.96
CA ASN A 94 -1.49 -10.13 9.67
C ASN A 94 -0.09 -9.57 9.35
N ILE A 95 0.72 -9.25 10.36
CA ILE A 95 2.10 -8.79 10.14
C ILE A 95 2.87 -9.84 9.32
N ASP A 96 2.71 -11.11 9.66
CA ASP A 96 3.40 -12.21 8.98
C ASP A 96 3.00 -12.25 7.50
N GLU A 97 1.70 -12.27 7.20
CA GLU A 97 1.16 -12.24 5.83
C GLU A 97 1.63 -11.01 5.04
N PHE A 98 1.68 -9.83 5.67
CA PHE A 98 2.22 -8.62 5.04
C PHE A 98 3.68 -8.84 4.62
N THR A 99 4.51 -9.35 5.53
CA THR A 99 5.94 -9.56 5.24
C THR A 99 6.15 -10.65 4.18
N GLU A 100 5.39 -11.74 4.23
CA GLU A 100 5.49 -12.85 3.29
C GLU A 100 5.03 -12.43 1.88
N THR A 101 3.83 -11.86 1.78
CA THR A 101 3.24 -11.42 0.50
C THR A 101 4.07 -10.33 -0.16
N THR A 102 4.52 -9.35 0.63
CA THR A 102 5.37 -8.27 0.09
C THR A 102 6.73 -8.80 -0.35
N SER A 103 7.34 -9.73 0.40
CA SER A 103 8.61 -10.35 0.00
C SER A 103 8.45 -11.14 -1.31
N ALA A 104 7.37 -11.91 -1.44
CA ALA A 104 7.08 -12.65 -2.67
C ALA A 104 6.82 -11.70 -3.86
N ALA A 105 6.13 -10.58 -3.66
CA ALA A 105 5.91 -9.58 -4.69
C ALA A 105 7.21 -8.89 -5.14
N ILE A 106 8.14 -8.61 -4.22
CA ILE A 106 9.47 -8.09 -4.54
C ILE A 106 10.22 -9.05 -5.49
N GLU A 107 10.03 -10.36 -5.33
CA GLU A 107 10.61 -11.37 -6.21
C GLU A 107 9.88 -11.47 -7.55
N GLN A 108 8.56 -11.73 -7.51
CA GLN A 108 7.78 -12.06 -8.70
C GLN A 108 7.47 -10.85 -9.60
N VAL A 109 7.24 -9.69 -8.99
CA VAL A 109 6.90 -8.44 -9.70
C VAL A 109 8.13 -7.54 -9.80
N GLY A 110 8.89 -7.40 -8.71
CA GLY A 110 10.11 -6.57 -8.68
C GLY A 110 11.30 -7.21 -9.40
N GLY A 111 11.27 -8.51 -9.65
CA GLY A 111 12.33 -9.24 -10.36
C GLY A 111 13.57 -9.52 -9.51
N ALA A 112 13.52 -9.28 -8.20
CA ALA A 112 14.64 -9.62 -7.32
C ALA A 112 14.78 -11.14 -7.19
N ALA A 113 16.02 -11.64 -7.18
CA ALA A 113 16.26 -13.07 -6.96
C ALA A 113 15.85 -13.55 -5.54
N ARG A 114 15.78 -12.61 -4.59
CA ARG A 114 15.29 -12.80 -3.24
C ARG A 114 14.73 -11.50 -2.68
N GLY A 115 13.58 -11.56 -2.03
CA GLY A 115 12.90 -10.42 -1.42
C GLY A 115 12.86 -10.53 0.10
N LYS A 116 12.82 -9.38 0.77
CA LYS A 116 12.52 -9.29 2.20
C LYS A 116 11.79 -8.00 2.49
N ALA A 117 10.65 -8.11 3.15
CA ALA A 117 9.89 -6.99 3.68
C ALA A 117 9.96 -6.93 5.21
N ILE A 118 10.00 -5.72 5.75
CA ILE A 118 9.93 -5.43 7.19
C ILE A 118 8.93 -4.29 7.37
N ILE A 119 8.04 -4.43 8.34
CA ILE A 119 7.10 -3.38 8.75
C ILE A 119 7.41 -2.94 10.17
N ILE A 120 7.44 -1.62 10.39
CA ILE A 120 7.69 -1.02 11.70
C ILE A 120 6.50 -0.13 12.05
N LEU A 121 5.87 -0.41 13.19
CA LEU A 121 4.77 0.41 13.72
C LEU A 121 5.34 1.39 14.75
N ASN A 122 5.16 2.69 14.50
CA ASN A 122 5.68 3.74 15.38
C ASN A 122 4.52 4.56 15.99
N PRO A 123 4.30 4.52 17.32
CA PRO A 123 3.19 5.20 17.98
C PRO A 123 3.51 6.64 18.42
N ALA A 124 4.45 7.32 17.74
CA ALA A 124 4.83 8.69 18.10
C ALA A 124 3.68 9.70 17.89
N GLU A 125 3.72 10.79 18.68
CA GLU A 125 2.81 11.93 18.59
C GLU A 125 3.64 13.22 18.42
N PRO A 126 3.43 14.02 17.36
CA PRO A 126 2.45 13.82 16.28
C PRO A 126 2.75 12.59 15.42
N PRO A 127 1.74 11.98 14.75
CA PRO A 127 1.92 10.80 13.92
C PRO A 127 2.97 11.04 12.83
N LEU A 128 3.83 10.05 12.62
CA LEU A 128 4.86 10.12 11.59
C LEU A 128 4.27 9.89 10.20
N MET A 129 4.84 10.58 9.22
CA MET A 129 4.62 10.25 7.81
C MET A 129 5.22 8.88 7.48
N MET A 130 4.52 8.14 6.63
CA MET A 130 4.95 6.89 6.05
C MET A 130 6.26 7.10 5.31
N ARG A 131 7.19 6.21 5.63
CA ARG A 131 8.50 6.16 5.01
C ARG A 131 8.78 4.73 4.59
N ASP A 132 9.20 4.58 3.36
CA ASP A 132 9.71 3.32 2.83
C ASP A 132 11.19 3.50 2.53
N THR A 133 11.98 2.51 2.92
CA THR A 133 13.39 2.45 2.57
C THR A 133 13.62 1.18 1.79
N VAL A 134 14.08 1.31 0.56
CA VAL A 134 14.38 0.19 -0.33
C VAL A 134 15.89 0.03 -0.43
N PHE A 135 16.37 -1.15 -0.08
CA PHE A 135 17.74 -1.57 -0.31
C PHE A 135 17.77 -2.61 -1.42
N CYS A 136 18.59 -2.38 -2.45
CA CYS A 136 18.81 -3.32 -3.53
C CYS A 136 20.31 -3.60 -3.67
N LEU A 137 20.68 -4.88 -3.64
CA LEU A 137 22.05 -5.33 -3.85
C LEU A 137 22.25 -5.62 -5.33
N VAL A 138 23.22 -4.96 -5.96
CA VAL A 138 23.45 -5.04 -7.41
C VAL A 138 24.92 -5.30 -7.75
N ALA A 139 25.17 -5.96 -8.87
CA ALA A 139 26.48 -6.02 -9.51
C ALA A 139 26.60 -4.85 -10.52
N ALA A 140 27.05 -3.69 -10.04
CA ALA A 140 27.19 -2.47 -10.87
C ALA A 140 28.58 -1.84 -10.71
N PRO A 141 29.67 -2.54 -11.12
CA PRO A 141 31.02 -2.01 -11.00
C PRO A 141 31.29 -0.80 -11.90
N ASP A 142 30.52 -0.62 -12.97
CA ASP A 142 30.64 0.51 -13.90
C ASP A 142 29.85 1.74 -13.38
N PRO A 143 30.50 2.89 -13.15
CA PRO A 143 29.83 4.14 -12.78
C PRO A 143 28.77 4.63 -13.79
N ALA A 144 28.88 4.28 -15.07
CA ALA A 144 27.85 4.64 -16.06
C ALA A 144 26.49 4.02 -15.72
N VAL A 145 26.49 2.77 -15.25
CA VAL A 145 25.28 2.05 -14.81
C VAL A 145 24.63 2.75 -13.61
N HIS A 146 25.40 3.45 -12.76
CA HIS A 146 24.85 4.18 -11.63
C HIS A 146 23.97 5.34 -12.08
N ALA A 147 24.32 6.02 -13.17
CA ALA A 147 23.50 7.09 -13.72
C ALA A 147 22.19 6.54 -14.29
N GLU A 148 22.24 5.39 -14.97
CA GLU A 148 21.06 4.71 -15.51
C GLU A 148 20.10 4.26 -14.40
N ILE A 149 20.64 3.69 -13.30
CA ILE A 149 19.86 3.31 -12.12
C ILE A 149 19.12 4.52 -11.54
N ARG A 150 19.83 5.65 -11.34
CA ARG A 150 19.21 6.87 -10.80
C ARG A 150 18.10 7.40 -11.72
N ALA A 151 18.39 7.52 -13.01
CA ALA A 151 17.41 7.98 -14.00
C ALA A 151 16.17 7.07 -14.05
N SER A 152 16.36 5.74 -13.98
CA SER A 152 15.26 4.79 -13.93
C SER A 152 14.40 4.95 -12.67
N ILE A 153 15.02 5.14 -11.50
CA ILE A 153 14.30 5.34 -10.23
C ILE A 153 13.54 6.67 -10.26
N GLU A 154 14.16 7.75 -10.71
CA GLU A 154 13.52 9.07 -10.82
C GLU A 154 12.31 9.03 -11.75
N LYS A 155 12.43 8.34 -12.89
CA LYS A 155 11.30 8.12 -13.79
C LYS A 155 10.18 7.33 -13.10
N LEU A 156 10.49 6.22 -12.44
CA LEU A 156 9.48 5.43 -11.71
C LEU A 156 8.79 6.24 -10.61
N VAL A 157 9.53 7.06 -9.87
CA VAL A 157 8.96 7.95 -8.87
C VAL A 157 7.99 8.93 -9.52
N ALA A 158 8.34 9.53 -10.67
CA ALA A 158 7.45 10.42 -11.41
C ALA A 158 6.19 9.69 -11.93
N ASP A 159 6.35 8.47 -12.45
CA ASP A 159 5.25 7.64 -12.94
C ASP A 159 4.27 7.28 -11.80
N VAL A 160 4.77 6.97 -10.60
CA VAL A 160 3.95 6.75 -9.41
C VAL A 160 3.31 8.04 -8.91
N ALA A 161 4.08 9.14 -8.88
CA ALA A 161 3.59 10.45 -8.45
C ALA A 161 2.43 10.98 -9.31
N ALA A 162 2.35 10.55 -10.57
CA ALA A 162 1.25 10.90 -11.46
C ALA A 162 -0.13 10.43 -10.95
N TYR A 163 -0.19 9.35 -10.15
CA TYR A 163 -1.44 8.88 -9.52
C TYR A 163 -1.40 8.90 -7.98
N VAL A 164 -0.24 9.15 -7.36
CA VAL A 164 -0.08 9.43 -5.91
C VAL A 164 0.78 10.68 -5.74
N PRO A 165 0.21 11.91 -5.82
CA PRO A 165 1.00 13.14 -5.88
C PRO A 165 2.00 13.35 -4.73
N GLY A 166 1.73 12.79 -3.55
CA GLY A 166 2.63 12.87 -2.41
C GLY A 166 3.79 11.86 -2.41
N TYR A 167 3.85 10.92 -3.37
CA TYR A 167 4.93 9.93 -3.48
C TYR A 167 6.20 10.59 -4.02
N ARG A 168 7.25 10.65 -3.20
CA ARG A 168 8.49 11.37 -3.54
C ARG A 168 9.73 10.73 -2.94
N LEU A 169 10.88 11.03 -3.54
CA LEU A 169 12.18 10.80 -2.93
C LEU A 169 12.38 11.76 -1.76
N LYS A 170 12.68 11.20 -0.57
CA LYS A 170 13.06 11.99 0.61
C LYS A 170 14.52 12.44 0.53
N GLN A 171 15.36 11.66 -0.14
CA GLN A 171 16.78 11.92 -0.36
C GLN A 171 17.16 11.47 -1.77
N GLN A 172 18.28 12.00 -2.28
CA GLN A 172 18.87 11.49 -3.51
C GLN A 172 19.21 10.00 -3.38
N VAL A 173 19.06 9.25 -4.46
CA VAL A 173 19.40 7.82 -4.51
C VAL A 173 20.89 7.63 -4.21
N GLN A 174 21.17 6.83 -3.18
CA GLN A 174 22.53 6.51 -2.77
C GLN A 174 22.96 5.18 -3.40
N ILE A 175 24.16 5.15 -3.97
CA ILE A 175 24.76 3.93 -4.53
C ILE A 175 26.14 3.82 -3.90
N THR A 176 26.31 2.84 -3.03
CA THR A 176 27.51 2.70 -2.19
C THR A 176 28.20 1.37 -2.50
N PRO A 177 29.53 1.38 -2.73
CA PRO A 177 30.30 0.14 -2.84
C PRO A 177 30.14 -0.74 -1.60
N ILE A 178 30.03 -2.04 -1.79
CA ILE A 178 29.99 -3.03 -0.71
C ILE A 178 31.43 -3.49 -0.45
N PRO A 179 31.98 -3.29 0.77
CA PRO A 179 33.28 -3.81 1.14
C PRO A 179 33.38 -5.34 0.97
N ASP A 180 34.57 -5.83 0.62
CA ASP A 180 34.81 -7.26 0.37
C ASP A 180 34.58 -8.14 1.62
N ASP A 181 34.84 -7.59 2.80
CA ASP A 181 34.65 -8.25 4.09
C ASP A 181 33.20 -8.24 4.59
N GLN A 182 32.30 -7.48 3.95
CA GLN A 182 30.89 -7.45 4.34
C GLN A 182 30.20 -8.77 3.95
N PRO A 183 29.51 -9.47 4.87
CA PRO A 183 28.96 -10.80 4.63
C PRO A 183 27.60 -10.78 3.91
N VAL A 184 27.48 -9.99 2.84
CA VAL A 184 26.25 -9.86 2.05
C VAL A 184 25.83 -11.16 1.36
N GLY A 185 26.75 -12.13 1.22
CA GLY A 185 26.45 -13.45 0.67
C GLY A 185 25.36 -14.22 1.43
N THR A 186 25.14 -13.90 2.72
CA THR A 186 24.02 -14.47 3.51
C THR A 186 22.63 -13.98 3.05
N LEU A 187 22.60 -12.87 2.32
CA LEU A 187 21.40 -12.26 1.78
C LEU A 187 21.10 -12.72 0.35
N LEU A 188 22.09 -13.26 -0.36
CA LEU A 188 21.95 -13.70 -1.74
C LEU A 188 21.35 -15.11 -1.84
N SER A 189 20.69 -15.40 -2.97
CA SER A 189 20.28 -16.76 -3.31
C SER A 189 21.49 -17.61 -3.69
N GLY A 190 21.42 -18.92 -3.45
CA GLY A 190 22.54 -19.84 -3.70
C GLY A 190 23.01 -19.80 -5.15
N GLY A 191 24.29 -19.44 -5.36
CA GLY A 191 24.90 -19.36 -6.70
C GLY A 191 24.81 -17.98 -7.38
N ALA A 192 24.20 -16.97 -6.76
CA ALA A 192 24.20 -15.61 -7.29
C ALA A 192 25.59 -14.97 -7.23
N GLU A 193 25.91 -14.15 -8.24
CA GLU A 193 27.13 -13.33 -8.24
C GLU A 193 27.13 -12.37 -7.04
N ARG A 194 28.30 -12.13 -6.45
CA ARG A 194 28.44 -11.22 -5.31
C ARG A 194 28.05 -9.81 -5.76
N ALA A 195 27.08 -9.21 -5.06
CA ALA A 195 26.76 -7.81 -5.24
C ALA A 195 27.97 -6.92 -4.93
N THR A 196 28.22 -5.94 -5.80
CA THR A 196 29.33 -4.98 -5.66
C THR A 196 28.88 -3.67 -5.03
N HIS A 197 27.59 -3.33 -5.15
CA HIS A 197 27.02 -2.07 -4.67
C HIS A 197 25.66 -2.28 -4.01
N GLN A 198 25.35 -1.44 -3.02
CA GLN A 198 24.02 -1.28 -2.44
C GLN A 198 23.40 0.01 -2.97
N VAL A 199 22.24 -0.10 -3.61
CA VAL A 199 21.36 1.02 -3.93
C VAL A 199 20.41 1.23 -2.75
N SER A 200 20.33 2.46 -2.25
CA SER A 200 19.45 2.84 -1.14
C SER A 200 18.51 3.97 -1.60
N VAL A 201 17.21 3.70 -1.53
CA VAL A 201 16.14 4.63 -1.92
C VAL A 201 15.31 4.95 -0.67
N PHE A 202 15.16 6.25 -0.39
CA PHE A 202 14.41 6.74 0.75
C PHE A 202 13.17 7.47 0.23
N LEU A 203 12.00 6.93 0.53
CA LEU A 203 10.73 7.43 0.06
C LEU A 203 9.94 8.03 1.21
N GLU A 204 9.14 9.03 0.87
CA GLU A 204 8.10 9.58 1.71
C GLU A 204 6.84 9.63 0.85
N VAL A 205 5.72 9.22 1.43
CA VAL A 205 4.42 9.25 0.76
C VAL A 205 3.56 10.21 1.54
N GLU A 206 2.94 11.19 0.89
CA GLU A 206 1.97 12.09 1.53
C GLU A 206 0.57 11.82 0.99
N GLY A 207 -0.39 11.66 1.89
CA GLY A 207 -1.73 11.22 1.54
C GLY A 207 -2.57 12.38 1.01
N ALA A 208 -3.42 12.12 0.01
CA ALA A 208 -4.30 13.14 -0.57
C ALA A 208 -5.38 13.69 0.40
N ALA A 209 -5.48 13.13 1.61
CA ALA A 209 -6.40 13.52 2.67
C ALA A 209 -7.89 13.56 2.25
N HIS A 210 -8.31 12.72 1.30
CA HIS A 210 -9.67 12.71 0.76
C HIS A 210 -10.75 12.24 1.75
N TYR A 211 -10.40 11.23 2.55
CA TYR A 211 -11.23 10.71 3.64
C TYR A 211 -10.40 10.49 4.90
N LEU A 212 -9.20 9.96 4.73
CA LEU A 212 -8.29 9.69 5.82
C LEU A 212 -7.47 10.95 6.14
N PRO A 213 -6.97 11.10 7.38
CA PRO A 213 -6.00 12.14 7.69
C PRO A 213 -4.77 12.04 6.78
N ALA A 214 -4.06 13.15 6.57
CA ALA A 214 -2.88 13.20 5.71
C ALA A 214 -1.84 12.12 6.06
N TYR A 215 -1.74 11.70 7.33
CA TYR A 215 -0.81 10.67 7.83
C TYR A 215 -1.23 9.21 7.59
N ALA A 216 -2.41 8.94 7.05
CA ALA A 216 -2.88 7.58 6.74
C ALA A 216 -2.48 7.14 5.32
N GLU A 217 -1.21 7.35 5.02
CA GLU A 217 -0.62 7.42 3.66
C GLU A 217 -0.46 6.03 3.05
N ASN A 218 -0.27 5.04 3.91
CA ASN A 218 -0.24 3.63 3.53
C ASN A 218 -1.57 3.19 2.88
N LEU A 219 -2.71 3.75 3.29
CA LEU A 219 -3.98 3.42 2.67
C LEU A 219 -4.16 4.17 1.34
N ASP A 220 -3.69 5.41 1.26
CA ASP A 220 -3.83 6.27 0.08
C ASP A 220 -3.07 5.71 -1.13
N ILE A 221 -1.84 5.21 -0.93
CA ILE A 221 -1.06 4.57 -2.01
C ILE A 221 -1.72 3.27 -2.51
N MET A 222 -2.29 2.46 -1.61
CA MET A 222 -2.97 1.22 -1.97
C MET A 222 -4.24 1.49 -2.79
N THR A 223 -5.10 2.40 -2.33
CA THR A 223 -6.36 2.72 -3.03
C THR A 223 -6.12 3.42 -4.35
N SER A 224 -5.11 4.30 -4.44
CA SER A 224 -4.76 4.97 -5.69
C SER A 224 -4.18 4.01 -6.72
N ALA A 225 -3.34 3.05 -6.30
CA ALA A 225 -2.84 1.99 -7.18
C ALA A 225 -3.99 1.09 -7.69
N ALA A 226 -4.91 0.69 -6.81
CA ALA A 226 -6.08 -0.11 -7.20
C ALA A 226 -6.93 0.63 -8.23
N LEU A 227 -7.27 1.90 -7.97
CA LEU A 227 -8.01 2.74 -8.91
C LEU A 227 -7.31 2.83 -10.26
N ARG A 228 -6.01 3.13 -10.26
CA ARG A 228 -5.22 3.27 -11.48
C ARG A 228 -5.24 1.99 -12.33
N VAL A 229 -5.10 0.82 -11.71
CA VAL A 229 -5.16 -0.46 -12.42
C VAL A 229 -6.55 -0.69 -13.03
N ALA A 230 -7.62 -0.41 -12.29
CA ALA A 230 -8.98 -0.56 -12.80
C ALA A 230 -9.28 0.39 -13.97
N GLU A 231 -8.82 1.64 -13.92
CA GLU A 231 -8.94 2.58 -15.04
C GLU A 231 -8.21 2.08 -16.30
N MET A 232 -7.02 1.48 -16.13
CA MET A 232 -6.27 0.88 -17.22
C MET A 232 -6.98 -0.33 -17.82
N ILE A 233 -7.61 -1.17 -16.99
CA ILE A 233 -8.43 -2.31 -17.45
C ILE A 233 -9.62 -1.80 -18.27
N ALA A 234 -10.36 -0.82 -17.74
CA ALA A 234 -11.51 -0.22 -18.42
C ALA A 234 -11.11 0.45 -19.74
N ALA A 235 -9.98 1.17 -19.78
CA ALA A 235 -9.50 1.80 -21.00
C ALA A 235 -9.10 0.79 -22.08
N ARG A 236 -8.49 -0.34 -21.68
CA ARG A 236 -8.16 -1.44 -22.61
C ARG A 236 -9.39 -2.11 -23.18
N LYS A 237 -10.43 -2.32 -22.35
CA LYS A 237 -11.70 -2.90 -22.79
C LYS A 237 -12.46 -1.97 -23.75
N ALA A 238 -12.46 -0.66 -23.49
CA ALA A 238 -13.15 0.31 -24.34
C ALA A 238 -12.46 0.52 -25.71
N GLY A 239 -11.17 0.16 -25.82
CA GLY A 239 -10.40 0.23 -27.06
C GLY A 239 -10.30 -1.10 -27.83
N ALA A 240 -10.90 -2.18 -27.33
CA ALA A 240 -10.96 -3.50 -27.97
C ALA A 240 -12.31 -3.68 -28.69
#